data_AF-A0AAD6GM66-F1
#
_entry.id   AF-A0AAD6GM66-F1
#
_cell.length_a   1.000
_cell.length_b   1.000
_cell.length_c   1.000
_cell.angle_alpha   90.00
_cell.angle_beta   90.00
_cell.angle_gamma   90.00
#
_symmetry.space_group_name_H-M   'P 1'
#
loop_
_entity.id
_entity.type
_entity.pdbx_description
1 polymer ?
#
loop_
_entity_poly.entity_id
_entity_poly.type
_entity_poly.pdbx_seq_one_letter_code
_entity_poly.pdbx_strand_id
1 'polypeptide(L)'
;MKCFSYQIFAATTQTSYVLAILTDQPIPEVDTTQDVLYTYEEMHTRINTTLQALDSVDKDIVVENGDKIKPVPLGENRPLLSGIAYASIMQANIFFHVTTAYGILRMEGVELGKVDYILPFATM
;
A
#
# COMPACT_ATOMS: atom_id res chain seq x y z
N MET A 1 -3.14 10.12 15.84
CA MET A 1 -3.51 9.58 14.51
C MET A 1 -2.81 10.44 13.47
N LYS A 2 -2.15 9.83 12.48
CA LYS A 2 -1.49 10.55 11.39
C LYS A 2 -2.53 11.18 10.44
N CYS A 3 -2.17 12.26 9.75
CA CYS A 3 -3.08 13.06 8.90
C CYS A 3 -3.62 12.30 7.66
N PHE A 4 -4.60 12.88 6.95
CA PHE A 4 -5.20 12.32 5.72
C PHE A 4 -4.15 11.97 4.65
N SER A 5 -3.27 12.92 4.32
CA SER A 5 -2.22 12.72 3.32
C SER A 5 -1.23 11.63 3.71
N TYR A 6 -0.95 11.46 5.00
CA TYR A 6 -0.15 10.34 5.48
C TYR A 6 -0.84 8.99 5.23
N GLN A 7 -2.16 8.88 5.36
CA GLN A 7 -2.85 7.62 5.08
C GLN A 7 -2.68 7.19 3.63
N ILE A 8 -2.75 8.13 2.68
CA ILE A 8 -2.49 7.88 1.26
C ILE A 8 -1.02 7.47 1.03
N PHE A 9 -0.10 8.22 1.65
CA PHE A 9 1.32 7.91 1.61
C PHE A 9 1.63 6.50 2.11
N ALA A 10 1.08 6.11 3.27
CA ALA A 10 1.34 4.81 3.87
C ALA A 10 0.79 3.67 3.00
N ALA A 11 -0.47 3.76 2.54
CA ALA A 11 -1.08 2.73 1.69
C ALA A 11 -0.28 2.46 0.40
N THR A 12 0.17 3.54 -0.26
CA THR A 12 0.98 3.44 -1.48
C THR A 12 2.40 2.94 -1.19
N THR A 13 3.03 3.35 -0.09
CA THR A 13 4.35 2.83 0.34
C THR A 13 4.32 1.33 0.60
N GLN A 14 3.30 0.81 1.32
CA GLN A 14 3.20 -0.63 1.55
C GLN A 14 3.03 -1.41 0.24
N THR A 15 2.30 -0.84 -0.73
CA THR A 15 2.15 -1.43 -2.06
C THR A 15 3.50 -1.53 -2.77
N SER A 16 4.31 -0.48 -2.73
CA SER A 16 5.67 -0.50 -3.30
C SER A 16 6.59 -1.52 -2.64
N TYR A 17 6.48 -1.75 -1.33
CA TYR A 17 7.26 -2.79 -0.65
C TYR A 17 6.86 -4.19 -1.06
N VAL A 18 5.55 -4.47 -1.16
CA VAL A 18 5.05 -5.75 -1.67
C VAL A 18 5.54 -6.00 -3.09
N LEU A 19 5.46 -4.99 -3.96
CA LEU A 19 5.98 -5.08 -5.32
C LEU A 19 7.47 -5.40 -5.34
N ALA A 20 8.29 -4.69 -4.57
CA ALA A 20 9.73 -4.96 -4.50
C ALA A 20 10.03 -6.40 -4.08
N ILE A 21 9.31 -6.92 -3.07
CA ILE A 21 9.44 -8.30 -2.63
C ILE A 21 9.02 -9.30 -3.71
N LEU A 22 7.86 -9.11 -4.35
CA LEU A 22 7.32 -10.07 -5.33
C LEU A 22 7.97 -9.98 -6.72
N THR A 23 8.75 -8.94 -6.98
CA THR A 23 9.52 -8.77 -8.23
C THR A 23 11.04 -8.88 -8.04
N ASP A 24 11.45 -9.23 -6.82
CA ASP A 24 12.85 -9.30 -6.38
C ASP A 24 13.67 -8.05 -6.72
N GLN A 25 13.03 -6.88 -6.60
CA GLN A 25 13.65 -5.58 -6.79
C GLN A 25 14.12 -4.99 -5.45
N PRO A 26 15.07 -4.02 -5.47
CA PRO A 26 15.46 -3.29 -4.27
C PRO A 26 14.25 -2.64 -3.59
N ILE A 27 14.17 -2.81 -2.27
CA ILE A 27 13.12 -2.17 -1.46
C ILE A 27 13.39 -0.66 -1.42
N PRO A 28 12.41 0.18 -1.80
CA PRO A 28 12.58 1.63 -1.72
C PRO A 28 12.91 2.10 -0.31
N GLU A 29 13.87 3.02 -0.17
CA GLU A 29 14.11 3.71 1.09
C GLU A 29 13.11 4.86 1.25
N VAL A 30 12.18 4.70 2.20
CA VAL A 30 11.12 5.68 2.46
C VAL A 30 11.03 5.94 3.97
N ASP A 31 11.20 7.18 4.39
CA ASP A 31 10.96 7.59 5.77
C ASP A 31 9.46 7.61 6.06
N THR A 32 8.99 6.60 6.80
CA THR A 32 7.58 6.47 7.18
C THR A 32 7.25 7.05 8.56
N THR A 33 8.25 7.62 9.25
CA THR A 33 8.10 8.14 10.62
C THR A 33 7.52 9.55 10.65
N GLN A 34 7.73 10.33 9.58
CA GLN A 34 7.32 11.73 9.49
C GLN A 34 5.90 11.89 8.92
N ASP A 35 5.23 12.96 9.34
CA ASP A 35 3.99 13.38 8.69
C ASP A 35 4.32 13.98 7.34
N VAL A 36 3.57 13.60 6.31
CA VAL A 36 3.80 14.09 4.96
C VAL A 36 2.66 15.02 4.57
N LEU A 37 3.00 16.27 4.26
CA LEU A 37 2.05 17.27 3.77
C LEU A 37 2.10 17.28 2.25
N TYR A 38 1.04 16.78 1.63
CA TYR A 38 0.88 16.73 0.17
C TYR A 38 -0.34 17.54 -0.26
N THR A 39 -0.25 18.13 -1.44
CA THR A 39 -1.40 18.62 -2.20
C THR A 39 -2.24 17.46 -2.73
N TYR A 40 -3.50 17.71 -3.10
CA TYR A 40 -4.34 16.70 -3.75
C TYR A 40 -3.72 16.18 -5.05
N GLU A 41 -3.06 17.04 -5.83
CA GLU A 41 -2.35 16.66 -7.05
C GLU A 41 -1.22 15.67 -6.78
N GLU A 42 -0.40 15.91 -5.74
CA GLU A 42 0.67 14.98 -5.35
C GLU A 42 0.12 13.65 -4.84
N MET A 43 -0.99 13.67 -4.09
CA MET A 43 -1.66 12.44 -3.65
C MET A 43 -2.18 11.63 -4.84
N HIS A 44 -2.85 12.26 -5.80
CA HIS A 44 -3.30 11.59 -7.02
C HIS A 44 -2.14 11.08 -7.86
N THR A 45 -1.07 11.85 -7.99
CA THR A 45 0.14 11.44 -8.70
C THR A 45 0.73 10.19 -8.05
N ARG A 46 0.85 10.15 -6.72
CA ARG A 46 1.36 8.99 -5.99
C ARG A 46 0.49 7.74 -6.20
N ILE A 47 -0.82 7.89 -6.16
CA ILE A 47 -1.77 6.80 -6.43
C ILE A 47 -1.57 6.28 -7.86
N ASN A 48 -1.55 7.17 -8.86
CA ASN A 48 -1.41 6.80 -10.27
C ASN A 48 -0.07 6.12 -10.56
N THR A 49 1.04 6.61 -10.00
CA THR A 49 2.36 5.96 -10.13
C THR A 49 2.35 4.56 -9.52
N THR A 50 1.67 4.37 -8.40
CA THR A 50 1.55 3.05 -7.75
C THR A 50 0.73 2.08 -8.61
N LEU A 51 -0.39 2.55 -9.18
CA LEU A 51 -1.22 1.76 -10.09
C LEU A 51 -0.46 1.38 -11.37
N GLN A 52 0.25 2.34 -11.99
CA GLN A 52 1.08 2.07 -13.16
C GLN A 52 2.19 1.07 -12.87
N ALA A 53 2.81 1.13 -11.69
CA ALA A 53 3.79 0.13 -11.27
C ALA A 53 3.14 -1.26 -11.18
N LEU A 54 1.97 -1.39 -10.57
CA LEU A 54 1.21 -2.66 -10.52
C LEU A 54 0.88 -3.19 -11.92
N ASP A 55 0.41 -2.34 -12.82
CA ASP A 55 0.02 -2.71 -14.19
C ASP A 55 1.21 -3.14 -15.06
N SER A 56 2.40 -2.66 -14.74
CA SER A 56 3.64 -2.96 -15.48
C SER A 56 4.29 -4.30 -15.11
N VAL A 57 3.85 -4.92 -14.01
CA VAL A 57 4.50 -6.11 -13.44
C VAL A 57 4.05 -7.38 -14.16
N ASP A 58 5.02 -8.22 -14.52
CA ASP A 58 4.76 -9.57 -15.01
C ASP A 58 4.20 -10.46 -13.89
N LYS A 59 3.01 -11.00 -14.10
CA LYS A 59 2.31 -11.87 -13.15
C LYS A 59 3.09 -13.16 -12.89
N ASP A 60 3.83 -13.67 -13.87
CA ASP A 60 4.59 -14.92 -13.71
C ASP A 60 5.74 -14.73 -12.72
N ILE A 61 6.40 -13.56 -12.75
CA ILE A 61 7.46 -13.19 -11.79
C ILE A 61 6.87 -13.11 -10.36
N VAL A 62 5.68 -12.53 -10.23
CA VAL A 62 4.99 -12.42 -8.93
C VAL A 62 4.68 -13.80 -8.34
N VAL A 63 4.16 -14.70 -9.17
CA VAL A 63 3.86 -16.08 -8.77
C VAL A 63 5.13 -16.83 -8.40
N GLU A 64 6.19 -16.74 -9.21
CA GLU A 64 7.47 -17.41 -8.95
C GLU A 64 8.09 -16.99 -7.60
N ASN A 65 7.98 -15.70 -7.25
CA ASN A 65 8.53 -15.18 -6.00
C ASN A 65 7.59 -15.34 -4.80
N GLY A 66 6.34 -15.75 -5.00
CA GLY A 66 5.31 -15.85 -3.96
C GLY A 66 5.71 -16.77 -2.80
N ASP A 67 6.34 -17.91 -3.10
CA ASP A 67 6.73 -18.91 -2.10
C ASP A 67 8.18 -18.77 -1.61
N LYS A 68 8.98 -17.88 -2.23
CA LYS A 68 10.39 -17.69 -1.84
C LYS A 68 10.46 -17.04 -0.46
N ILE A 69 11.16 -17.71 0.46
CA ILE A 69 11.39 -17.21 1.81
C ILE A 69 12.63 -16.32 1.82
N LYS A 70 12.47 -15.05 2.19
CA LYS A 70 13.57 -14.08 2.32
C LYS A 70 13.33 -13.08 3.45
N PRO A 71 14.36 -12.35 3.90
CA PRO A 71 14.18 -11.25 4.84
C PRO A 71 13.27 -10.18 4.23
N VAL A 72 12.21 -9.79 4.95
CA VAL A 72 11.27 -8.75 4.50
C VAL A 72 11.36 -7.49 5.38
N PRO A 73 10.98 -6.29 4.87
CA PRO A 73 11.09 -5.04 5.62
C PRO A 73 9.94 -4.89 6.63
N LEU A 74 9.89 -5.80 7.61
CA LEU A 74 8.90 -5.79 8.68
C LEU A 74 9.60 -5.60 10.04
N GLY A 75 9.61 -4.35 10.52
CA GLY A 75 10.33 -3.96 11.72
C GLY A 75 11.85 -4.09 11.59
N GLU A 76 12.57 -3.87 12.68
CA GLU A 76 14.03 -3.89 12.70
C GLU A 76 14.61 -5.31 12.50
N ASN A 77 13.87 -6.34 12.96
CA ASN A 77 14.33 -7.72 12.95
C ASN A 77 14.28 -8.41 11.57
N ARG A 78 13.69 -7.76 10.55
CA ARG A 78 13.56 -8.25 9.17
C ARG A 78 13.34 -9.77 9.07
N PRO A 79 12.19 -10.29 9.54
CA PRO A 79 11.95 -11.71 9.63
C PRO A 79 11.97 -12.39 8.26
N LEU A 80 12.26 -13.70 8.25
CA LEU A 80 12.14 -14.54 7.06
C LEU A 80 10.67 -14.91 6.83
N LEU A 81 10.10 -14.46 5.71
CA LEU A 81 8.73 -14.76 5.31
C LEU A 81 8.69 -15.09 3.82
N SER A 82 7.70 -15.88 3.39
CA SER A 82 7.37 -16.00 1.97
C SER A 82 6.79 -14.68 1.45
N GLY A 83 6.94 -14.42 0.14
CA GLY A 83 6.34 -13.26 -0.51
C GLY A 83 4.83 -13.16 -0.28
N ILE A 84 4.10 -14.27 -0.36
CA ILE A 84 2.65 -14.35 -0.11
C ILE A 84 2.30 -14.03 1.35
N ALA A 85 3.07 -14.56 2.32
CA ALA A 85 2.84 -14.27 3.73
C ALA A 85 3.07 -12.78 4.02
N TYR A 86 4.13 -12.20 3.47
CA TYR A 86 4.40 -10.77 3.59
C TYR A 86 3.31 -9.90 2.94
N ALA A 87 2.91 -10.24 1.70
CA ALA A 87 1.85 -9.54 0.98
C ALA A 87 0.52 -9.56 1.75
N SER A 88 0.18 -10.68 2.40
CA SER A 88 -1.04 -10.79 3.22
C SER A 88 -1.03 -9.85 4.44
N ILE A 89 0.13 -9.71 5.10
CA ILE A 89 0.30 -8.76 6.22
C ILE A 89 0.18 -7.32 5.71
N MET A 90 0.81 -7.01 4.58
CA MET A 90 0.75 -5.67 3.98
C MET A 90 -0.64 -5.35 3.46
N GLN A 91 -1.40 -6.31 2.95
CA GLN A 91 -2.79 -6.12 2.54
C GLN A 91 -3.67 -5.64 3.70
N ALA A 92 -3.53 -6.23 4.89
CA ALA A 92 -4.22 -5.75 6.09
C ALA A 92 -3.81 -4.32 6.46
N ASN A 93 -2.53 -3.98 6.28
CA ASN A 93 -2.00 -2.64 6.51
C ASN A 93 -2.56 -1.61 5.51
N ILE A 94 -2.63 -1.96 4.22
CA ILE A 94 -3.21 -1.15 3.16
C ILE A 94 -4.69 -0.88 3.47
N PHE A 95 -5.48 -1.91 3.81
CA PHE A 95 -6.89 -1.72 4.17
C PHE A 95 -7.08 -0.82 5.39
N PHE A 96 -6.21 -0.95 6.40
CA PHE A 96 -6.24 -0.07 7.56
C PHE A 96 -6.06 1.40 7.15
N HIS A 97 -5.07 1.71 6.31
CA HIS A 97 -4.81 3.08 5.87
C HIS A 97 -5.90 3.62 4.94
N VAL A 98 -6.40 2.82 3.99
CA VAL A 98 -7.51 3.24 3.11
C VAL A 98 -8.78 3.49 3.91
N THR A 99 -9.12 2.62 4.87
CA THR A 99 -10.28 2.81 5.75
C THR A 99 -10.12 4.03 6.63
N THR A 100 -8.90 4.30 7.13
CA THR A 100 -8.62 5.50 7.93
C THR A 100 -8.75 6.77 7.11
N ALA A 101 -8.25 6.79 5.87
CA ALA A 101 -8.41 7.92 4.94
C ALA A 101 -9.90 8.19 4.66
N TYR A 102 -10.67 7.13 4.36
CA TYR A 102 -12.12 7.19 4.20
C TYR A 102 -12.81 7.75 5.45
N GLY A 103 -12.40 7.29 6.64
CA GLY A 103 -12.93 7.76 7.92
C GLY A 103 -12.68 9.25 8.17
N ILE A 104 -11.48 9.74 7.84
CA ILE A 104 -11.13 11.16 7.97
C ILE A 104 -12.02 12.00 7.03
N LEU A 105 -12.12 11.64 5.74
CA LEU A 105 -12.97 12.39 4.79
C LEU A 105 -14.43 12.43 5.24
N ARG A 106 -14.96 11.29 5.71
CA ARG A 106 -16.33 11.20 6.21
C ARG A 106 -16.54 12.05 7.47
N MET A 107 -15.55 12.09 8.37
CA MET A 107 -15.59 12.91 9.58
C MET A 107 -15.59 14.41 9.26
N GLU A 108 -14.87 14.82 8.21
CA GLU A 108 -14.83 16.21 7.71
C GLU A 108 -16.04 16.60 6.84
N GLY A 109 -17.06 15.73 6.74
CA GLY A 109 -18.32 16.03 6.08
C GLY A 109 -18.38 15.74 4.58
N VAL A 110 -17.38 15.04 4.02
CA VAL A 110 -17.45 14.55 2.64
C VAL A 110 -18.55 13.49 2.55
N GLU A 111 -19.44 13.61 1.57
CA GLU A 111 -20.57 12.71 1.34
C GLU A 111 -20.11 11.36 0.76
N LEU A 112 -19.40 10.58 1.58
CA LEU A 112 -18.99 9.21 1.29
C LEU A 112 -19.88 8.23 2.04
N GLY A 113 -20.16 7.08 1.41
CA GLY A 113 -20.93 5.96 1.92
C GLY A 113 -20.12 4.66 1.98
N LYS A 114 -20.70 3.63 2.60
CA LYS A 114 -20.13 2.28 2.58
C LYS A 114 -19.93 1.76 1.15
N VAL A 115 -20.82 2.15 0.23
CA VAL A 115 -20.76 1.74 -1.18
C VAL A 115 -19.49 2.26 -1.85
N ASP A 116 -19.06 3.49 -1.58
CA ASP A 116 -17.83 4.07 -2.15
C ASP A 116 -16.57 3.30 -1.73
N TYR A 117 -16.58 2.72 -0.53
CA TYR A 117 -15.48 1.86 -0.07
C TYR A 117 -15.57 0.43 -0.61
N ILE A 118 -16.75 -0.20 -0.61
CA ILE A 118 -16.90 -1.63 -0.92
C ILE A 118 -16.95 -1.91 -2.42
N LEU A 119 -17.60 -1.05 -3.21
CA LEU A 119 -17.85 -1.30 -4.63
C LEU A 119 -16.56 -1.60 -5.42
N PRO A 120 -15.44 -0.86 -5.23
CA PRO A 120 -14.18 -1.18 -5.91
C PRO A 120 -13.69 -2.61 -5.67
N PHE A 121 -13.92 -3.19 -4.49
CA PHE A 121 -13.49 -4.57 -4.19
C PHE A 121 -14.44 -5.64 -4.74
N ALA A 122 -15.67 -5.27 -5.10
CA ALA A 122 -16.68 -6.19 -5.61
C ALA A 122 -16.70 -6.30 -7.14
N THR A 123 -16.06 -5.36 -7.83
CA THR A 123 -16.14 -5.22 -9.30
C THR A 123 -14.79 -5.31 -10.00
N MET A 124 -13.72 -5.65 -9.27
CA MET A 124 -12.39 -5.93 -9.81
C MET A 124 -12.16 -7.43 -9.99
#